data_AF-A0AAJ4DX41-F1
#
_entry.id   AF-A0AAJ4DX41-F1
#
_cell.length_a   1.000
_cell.length_b   1.000
_cell.length_c   1.000
_cell.angle_alpha   90.00
_cell.angle_beta   90.00
_cell.angle_gamma   90.00
#
_symmetry.space_group_name_H-M   'P 1'
#
loop_
_entity.id
_entity.type
_entity.pdbx_description
1 polymer ?
#
loop_
_entity_poly.entity_id
_entity_poly.type
_entity_poly.pdbx_seq_one_letter_code
_entity_poly.pdbx_strand_id
1 'polypeptide(L)'
;MCKGSVPFTPSEDEVIKQLAGKITAKEIAKRLGRTYRQVSNRGYKLGLSMSCKNKLPKEVSIKAKKNGVSMETVKCRLAAGYSIEEAVQNKDYRSKNGEHKYVWNGIKGAPAIAKSLNVSLSTLYNHIRRCDGSIEDALDSMKRSRQLQARSESKPNKLKVVEPKPKPIKTGEMVRPNLSATMALALGIGGCNG
;
A
#
# COMPACT_ATOMS: atom_id res chain seq x y z
N MET A 1 25.19 14.37 -18.43
CA MET A 1 26.23 15.28 -17.89
C MET A 1 25.71 15.93 -16.62
N CYS A 2 26.29 15.60 -15.46
CA CYS A 2 25.96 16.26 -14.21
C CYS A 2 26.56 17.66 -14.22
N LYS A 3 25.74 18.72 -14.31
CA LYS A 3 26.25 20.10 -14.16
C LYS A 3 26.91 20.19 -12.78
N GLY A 4 28.20 20.53 -12.74
CA GLY A 4 28.92 20.74 -11.49
C GLY A 4 28.16 21.73 -10.60
N SER A 5 28.03 21.43 -9.31
CA SER A 5 27.30 22.30 -8.40
C SER A 5 28.08 23.61 -8.21
N VAL A 6 27.50 24.73 -8.62
CA VAL A 6 28.05 26.07 -8.36
C VAL A 6 28.24 26.23 -6.83
N PRO A 7 29.42 26.66 -6.34
CA PRO A 7 29.68 26.81 -4.91
C PRO A 7 28.75 27.86 -4.28
N PHE A 8 28.57 27.78 -2.96
CA PHE A 8 27.81 28.76 -2.19
C PHE A 8 28.70 29.96 -1.85
N THR A 9 28.18 31.17 -2.01
CA THR A 9 28.88 32.39 -1.59
C THR A 9 28.62 32.68 -0.10
N PRO A 10 29.51 33.41 0.59
CA PRO A 10 29.29 33.80 1.99
C PRO A 10 27.98 34.59 2.19
N SER A 11 27.62 35.44 1.23
CA SER A 11 26.36 36.19 1.26
C SER A 11 25.13 35.28 1.18
N GLU A 12 25.18 34.20 0.39
CA GLU A 12 24.10 33.20 0.36
C GLU A 12 23.98 32.48 1.72
N ASP A 13 25.10 32.20 2.40
CA ASP A 13 25.10 31.55 3.72
C ASP A 13 24.47 32.44 4.80
N GLU A 14 24.71 33.74 4.77
CA GLU A 14 24.06 34.70 5.68
C GLU A 14 22.55 34.71 5.50
N VAL A 15 22.09 34.70 4.24
CA VAL A 15 20.66 34.60 3.91
C VAL A 15 20.07 33.30 4.46
N ILE A 16 20.76 32.16 4.28
CA ILE A 16 20.33 30.86 4.84
C ILE A 16 20.24 30.92 6.36
N LYS A 17 21.26 31.48 7.04
CA LYS A 17 21.27 31.62 8.51
C LYS A 17 20.11 32.46 9.04
N GLN A 18 19.82 33.59 8.40
CA GLN A 18 18.76 34.50 8.84
C GLN A 18 17.35 33.92 8.65
N LEU A 19 17.17 33.08 7.62
CA LEU A 19 15.88 32.53 7.20
C LEU A 19 15.63 31.09 7.71
N ALA A 20 16.68 30.38 8.15
CA ALA A 20 16.56 29.05 8.70
C ALA A 20 15.58 29.02 9.89
N GLY A 21 14.67 28.04 9.86
CA GLY A 21 13.62 27.87 10.87
C GLY A 21 12.43 28.83 10.74
N LYS A 22 12.54 29.93 9.97
CA LYS A 22 11.43 30.88 9.72
C LYS A 22 10.63 30.49 8.48
N ILE A 23 11.32 30.18 7.38
CA ILE A 23 10.71 29.79 6.10
C ILE A 23 11.19 28.42 5.66
N THR A 24 10.48 27.82 4.69
CA THR A 24 10.84 26.50 4.17
C THR A 24 12.11 26.56 3.31
N ALA A 25 12.91 25.50 3.30
CA ALA A 25 14.10 25.45 2.45
C ALA A 25 13.77 25.56 0.94
N LYS A 26 12.53 25.23 0.54
CA LYS A 26 12.04 25.41 -0.84
C LYS A 26 11.90 26.89 -1.20
N GLU A 27 11.39 27.71 -0.28
CA GLU A 27 11.27 29.16 -0.47
C GLU A 27 12.64 29.84 -0.49
N ILE A 28 13.55 29.44 0.42
CA ILE A 28 14.95 29.92 0.39
C ILE A 28 15.58 29.58 -0.96
N ALA A 29 15.41 28.34 -1.43
CA ALA A 29 15.92 27.89 -2.72
C ALA A 29 15.36 28.72 -3.89
N LYS A 30 14.06 29.05 -3.87
CA LYS A 30 13.43 29.92 -4.87
C LYS A 30 14.02 31.34 -4.86
N ARG A 31 14.33 31.90 -3.68
CA ARG A 31 14.96 33.23 -3.55
C ARG A 31 16.40 33.26 -4.05
N LEU A 32 17.16 32.19 -3.81
CA LEU A 32 18.57 32.08 -4.22
C LEU A 32 18.74 31.54 -5.65
N GLY A 33 17.67 31.15 -6.34
CA GLY A 33 17.76 30.48 -7.64
C GLY A 33 18.46 29.12 -7.58
N ARG A 34 18.40 28.43 -6.43
CA ARG A 34 19.03 27.13 -6.18
C ARG A 34 18.00 26.01 -6.10
N THR A 35 18.48 24.77 -6.08
CA THR A 35 17.61 23.62 -5.80
C THR A 35 17.39 23.47 -4.29
N TYR A 36 16.20 22.99 -3.90
CA TYR A 36 15.88 22.65 -2.51
C TYR A 36 16.96 21.80 -1.83
N ARG A 37 17.45 20.76 -2.54
CA ARG A 37 18.44 19.82 -2.02
C ARG A 37 19.78 20.51 -1.71
N GLN A 38 20.22 21.43 -2.55
CA GLN A 38 21.46 22.19 -2.32
C GLN A 38 21.36 23.06 -1.07
N VAL A 39 20.27 23.81 -0.92
CA VAL A 39 20.04 24.68 0.24
C VAL A 39 19.91 23.85 1.51
N SER A 40 19.17 22.74 1.48
CA SER A 40 19.05 21.84 2.62
C SER A 40 20.42 21.29 3.05
N ASN A 41 21.21 20.76 2.11
CA ASN A 41 22.54 20.24 2.39
C ASN A 41 23.48 21.32 2.93
N ARG A 42 23.39 22.55 2.41
CA ARG A 42 24.20 23.66 2.90
C ARG A 42 23.80 24.05 4.33
N GLY A 43 22.51 24.13 4.63
CA GLY A 43 22.00 24.36 5.99
C GLY A 43 22.52 23.33 7.00
N TYR A 44 22.52 22.03 6.64
CA TYR A 44 23.11 20.98 7.48
C TYR A 44 24.61 21.19 7.73
N LYS A 45 25.39 21.57 6.70
CA LYS A 45 26.83 21.88 6.85
C LYS A 45 27.09 23.10 7.73
N LEU A 46 26.15 24.04 7.78
CA LEU A 46 26.20 25.21 8.66
C LEU A 46 25.68 24.92 10.08
N GLY A 47 25.25 23.69 10.38
CA GLY A 47 24.70 23.31 11.69
C GLY A 47 23.28 23.83 11.94
N LEU A 48 22.54 24.20 10.89
CA LEU A 48 21.20 24.76 10.99
C LEU A 48 20.13 23.68 10.85
N SER A 49 19.08 23.74 11.67
CA SER A 49 17.89 22.92 11.47
C SER A 49 17.01 23.52 10.38
N MET A 50 16.99 22.87 9.21
CA MET A 50 16.15 23.27 8.07
C MET A 50 14.72 22.74 8.16
N SER A 51 14.38 22.01 9.23
CA SER A 51 12.99 21.69 9.50
C SER A 51 12.29 22.98 9.93
N CYS A 52 11.60 23.61 8.98
CA CYS A 52 10.46 24.43 9.36
C CYS A 52 9.58 23.48 10.16
N LYS A 53 9.47 23.70 11.48
CA LYS A 53 8.42 23.04 12.23
C LYS A 53 7.18 23.57 11.52
N ASN A 54 6.53 22.75 10.69
CA ASN A 54 5.24 23.04 10.04
C ASN A 54 4.19 23.10 11.16
N LYS A 55 4.41 24.01 12.10
CA LYS A 55 3.48 24.44 13.09
C LYS A 55 2.52 25.27 12.28
N LEU A 56 1.38 24.65 12.02
CA LEU A 56 0.20 25.39 11.65
C LEU A 56 0.07 26.60 12.59
N PRO A 57 -0.47 27.73 12.10
CA PRO A 57 -0.71 28.89 12.94
C PRO A 57 -1.38 28.47 14.24
N LYS A 58 -1.01 29.10 15.37
CA LYS A 58 -1.54 28.72 16.69
C LYS A 58 -3.08 28.74 16.70
N GLU A 59 -3.68 29.68 15.98
CA GLU A 59 -5.12 29.80 15.77
C GLU A 59 -5.75 28.53 15.19
N VAL A 60 -5.14 27.95 14.14
CA VAL A 60 -5.62 26.70 13.52
C VAL A 60 -5.56 25.56 14.54
N SER A 61 -4.52 25.52 15.37
CA SER A 61 -4.40 24.51 16.42
C SER A 61 -5.47 24.64 17.51
N ILE A 62 -5.79 25.86 17.93
CA ILE A 62 -6.87 26.11 18.90
C ILE A 62 -8.22 25.69 18.30
N LYS A 63 -8.51 26.08 17.05
CA LYS A 63 -9.76 25.69 16.37
C LYS A 63 -9.85 24.17 16.19
N ALA A 64 -8.77 23.50 15.80
CA ALA A 64 -8.73 22.04 15.63
C ALA A 64 -9.01 21.29 16.94
N LYS A 65 -8.37 21.72 18.05
CA LYS A 65 -8.61 21.16 19.38
C LYS A 65 -10.05 21.37 19.83
N LYS A 66 -10.61 22.56 19.59
CA LYS A 66 -12.02 22.88 19.91
C LYS A 66 -13.00 21.97 19.18
N ASN A 67 -12.70 21.58 17.93
CA ASN A 67 -13.54 20.70 17.13
C ASN A 67 -13.21 19.20 17.28
N GLY A 68 -12.29 18.84 18.18
CA GLY A 68 -11.88 17.44 18.37
C GLY A 68 -11.18 16.82 17.16
N VAL A 69 -10.63 17.62 16.25
CA VAL A 69 -9.94 17.13 15.05
C VAL A 69 -8.44 17.03 15.33
N SER A 70 -7.83 15.90 14.95
CA SER A 70 -6.38 15.73 15.11
C SER A 70 -5.61 16.73 14.23
N MET A 71 -4.50 17.25 14.74
CA MET A 71 -3.64 18.18 13.99
C MET A 71 -3.14 17.57 12.68
N GLU A 72 -2.88 16.25 12.67
CA GLU A 72 -2.42 15.55 11.48
C GLU A 72 -3.49 15.52 10.40
N THR A 73 -4.75 15.26 10.79
CA THR A 73 -5.91 15.35 9.90
C THR A 73 -6.04 16.74 9.27
N VAL A 74 -5.88 17.81 10.05
CA VAL A 74 -5.94 19.19 9.53
C VAL A 74 -4.81 19.44 8.53
N LYS A 75 -3.56 19.00 8.81
CA LYS A 75 -2.44 19.13 7.87
C LYS A 75 -2.71 18.40 6.55
N CYS A 76 -3.19 17.16 6.60
CA CYS A 76 -3.52 16.39 5.39
C CYS A 76 -4.59 17.09 4.55
N ARG A 77 -5.62 17.67 5.19
CA ARG A 77 -6.68 18.43 4.50
C ARG A 77 -6.12 19.70 3.85
N LEU A 78 -5.31 20.48 4.57
CA LEU A 78 -4.67 21.67 3.99
C LEU A 78 -3.76 21.32 2.81
N ALA A 79 -3.01 20.21 2.90
CA ALA A 79 -2.16 19.72 1.81
C ALA A 79 -2.98 19.26 0.59
N ALA A 80 -4.20 18.76 0.79
CA ALA A 80 -5.14 18.42 -0.27
C ALA A 80 -5.89 19.64 -0.85
N GLY A 81 -5.59 20.86 -0.40
CA GLY A 81 -6.15 22.10 -0.94
C GLY A 81 -7.41 22.61 -0.24
N TYR A 82 -7.79 22.03 0.91
CA TYR A 82 -8.94 22.50 1.67
C TYR A 82 -8.67 23.85 2.35
N SER A 83 -9.73 24.64 2.55
CA SER A 83 -9.63 25.86 3.36
C SER A 83 -9.39 25.51 4.83
N ILE A 84 -8.88 26.47 5.62
CA ILE A 84 -8.65 26.28 7.06
C ILE A 84 -9.95 25.93 7.78
N GLU A 85 -11.06 26.57 7.41
CA GLU A 85 -12.36 26.35 8.03
C GLU A 85 -12.90 24.95 7.71
N GLU A 86 -12.84 24.56 6.44
CA GLU A 86 -13.29 23.23 6.02
C GLU A 86 -12.40 22.12 6.60
N ALA A 87 -11.09 22.37 6.67
CA ALA A 87 -10.13 21.44 7.25
C ALA A 87 -10.38 21.19 8.75
N VAL A 88 -10.94 22.18 9.45
CA VAL A 88 -11.21 22.12 10.89
C VAL A 88 -12.64 21.67 11.19
N GLN A 89 -13.58 21.79 10.24
CA GLN A 89 -14.90 21.17 10.37
C GLN A 89 -14.75 19.65 10.44
N ASN A 90 -15.29 19.05 11.50
CA ASN A 90 -15.32 17.60 11.67
C ASN A 90 -16.42 16.99 10.79
N LYS A 91 -16.28 17.12 9.47
CA LYS A 91 -17.05 16.28 8.55
C LYS A 91 -16.42 14.90 8.67
N ASP A 92 -17.08 14.01 9.37
CA ASP A 92 -16.67 12.61 9.44
C ASP A 92 -16.76 12.07 8.00
N TYR A 93 -15.64 12.01 7.26
CA TYR A 93 -15.66 11.55 5.85
C TYR A 93 -16.16 10.10 5.74
N ARG A 94 -16.25 9.37 6.85
CA ARG A 94 -16.97 8.08 6.91
C ARG A 94 -18.43 8.23 6.51
N SER A 95 -19.08 9.34 6.85
CA SER A 95 -20.44 9.68 6.36
C SER A 95 -20.47 9.94 4.85
N LYS A 96 -19.34 10.34 4.26
CA LYS A 96 -19.15 10.48 2.82
C LYS A 96 -18.71 9.18 2.12
N ASN A 97 -18.51 8.06 2.82
CA ASN A 97 -18.30 6.75 2.19
C ASN A 97 -19.58 6.21 1.55
N GLY A 98 -20.33 7.08 0.86
CA GLY A 98 -21.53 6.79 0.10
C GLY A 98 -22.66 6.17 0.90
N GLU A 99 -23.85 6.21 0.32
CA GLU A 99 -24.76 5.11 0.57
C GLU A 99 -24.07 3.81 0.14
N HIS A 100 -24.31 2.72 0.89
CA HIS A 100 -23.79 1.43 0.50
C HIS A 100 -24.22 1.12 -0.93
N LYS A 101 -23.26 1.00 -1.86
CA LYS A 101 -23.50 0.69 -3.28
C LYS A 101 -24.40 -0.54 -3.50
N TYR A 102 -24.47 -1.41 -2.51
CA TYR A 102 -25.06 -2.72 -2.57
C TYR A 102 -26.09 -2.90 -1.46
N VAL A 103 -27.35 -3.11 -1.82
CA VAL A 103 -28.46 -3.40 -0.90
C VAL A 103 -29.16 -4.67 -1.37
N TRP A 104 -29.34 -5.63 -0.46
CA TRP A 104 -30.05 -6.87 -0.76
C TRP A 104 -30.90 -7.28 0.44
N ASN A 105 -32.19 -7.49 0.24
CA ASN A 105 -33.15 -7.83 1.30
C ASN A 105 -33.08 -6.90 2.53
N GLY A 106 -32.89 -5.59 2.30
CA GLY A 106 -32.74 -4.59 3.37
C GLY A 106 -31.36 -4.59 4.06
N ILE A 107 -30.51 -5.57 3.79
CA ILE A 107 -29.13 -5.61 4.28
C ILE A 107 -28.29 -4.68 3.40
N LYS A 108 -27.66 -3.68 4.04
CA LYS A 108 -26.84 -2.69 3.35
C LYS A 108 -25.36 -3.04 3.45
N GLY A 109 -24.67 -3.02 2.32
CA GLY A 109 -23.23 -3.23 2.21
C GLY A 109 -22.84 -4.68 1.91
N ALA A 110 -21.90 -4.84 0.97
CA ALA A 110 -21.36 -6.14 0.58
C ALA A 110 -20.82 -6.98 1.75
N PRO A 111 -20.15 -6.42 2.78
CA PRO A 111 -19.70 -7.21 3.93
C PRO A 111 -20.83 -7.86 4.72
N ALA A 112 -21.94 -7.14 4.94
CA ALA A 112 -23.09 -7.66 5.67
C ALA A 112 -23.83 -8.73 4.84
N ILE A 113 -23.96 -8.52 3.53
CA ILE A 113 -24.53 -9.49 2.59
C ILE A 113 -23.69 -10.78 2.57
N ALA A 114 -22.36 -10.67 2.44
CA ALA A 114 -21.46 -11.82 2.44
C ALA A 114 -21.57 -12.64 3.74
N LYS A 115 -21.66 -11.97 4.89
CA LYS A 115 -21.86 -12.61 6.19
C LYS A 115 -23.20 -13.35 6.27
N SER A 116 -24.28 -12.76 5.75
CA SER A 116 -25.61 -13.41 5.73
C SER A 116 -25.66 -14.68 4.86
N LEU A 117 -24.84 -14.75 3.82
CA LEU A 117 -24.78 -15.87 2.88
C LEU A 117 -23.76 -16.94 3.28
N ASN A 118 -23.02 -16.70 4.36
CA ASN A 118 -21.86 -17.48 4.80
C ASN A 118 -20.83 -17.68 3.66
N VAL A 119 -20.47 -16.58 3.00
CA VAL A 119 -19.49 -16.58 1.90
C VAL A 119 -18.42 -15.53 2.17
N SER A 120 -17.20 -15.81 1.71
CA SER A 120 -16.11 -14.84 1.80
C SER A 120 -16.43 -13.57 0.99
N LEU A 121 -16.01 -12.41 1.50
CA LEU A 121 -16.24 -11.12 0.83
C LEU A 121 -15.62 -11.09 -0.58
N SER A 122 -14.46 -11.72 -0.76
CA SER A 122 -13.77 -11.82 -2.05
C SER A 122 -14.56 -12.66 -3.07
N THR A 123 -15.14 -13.78 -2.64
CA THR A 123 -16.02 -14.59 -3.50
C THR A 123 -17.22 -13.76 -3.97
N LEU A 124 -17.90 -13.06 -3.06
CA LEU A 124 -19.03 -12.20 -3.44
C LEU A 124 -18.62 -11.14 -4.47
N TYR A 125 -17.51 -10.43 -4.25
CA TYR A 125 -17.00 -9.44 -5.21
C TYR A 125 -16.62 -10.05 -6.57
N ASN A 126 -16.06 -11.26 -6.60
CA ASN A 126 -15.74 -11.94 -7.85
C ASN A 126 -16.99 -12.24 -8.68
N HIS A 127 -18.10 -12.60 -8.05
CA HIS A 127 -19.37 -12.78 -8.74
C HIS A 127 -19.99 -11.45 -9.17
N ILE A 128 -20.01 -10.42 -8.32
CA ILE A 128 -20.46 -9.07 -8.69
C ILE A 128 -19.69 -8.54 -9.91
N ARG A 129 -18.37 -8.73 -9.94
CA ARG A 129 -17.52 -8.31 -11.07
C ARG A 129 -17.83 -9.07 -12.37
N ARG A 130 -18.25 -10.34 -12.29
CA ARG A 130 -18.62 -11.16 -13.44
C ARG A 130 -20.04 -10.89 -13.95
N CYS A 131 -20.88 -10.25 -13.13
CA CYS A 131 -22.28 -9.96 -13.40
C CYS A 131 -22.53 -8.45 -13.52
N ASP A 132 -21.60 -7.72 -14.14
CA ASP A 132 -21.70 -6.28 -14.42
C ASP A 132 -22.06 -5.37 -13.23
N GLY A 133 -21.76 -5.81 -12.00
CA GLY A 133 -22.03 -5.05 -10.78
C GLY A 133 -23.39 -5.34 -10.13
N SER A 134 -24.24 -6.18 -10.73
CA SER A 134 -25.53 -6.60 -10.16
C SER A 134 -25.35 -7.63 -9.04
N ILE A 135 -25.97 -7.38 -7.87
CA ILE A 135 -25.94 -8.33 -6.75
C ILE A 135 -26.83 -9.54 -7.03
N GLU A 136 -28.03 -9.31 -7.56
CA GLU A 136 -29.03 -10.37 -7.74
C GLU A 136 -28.50 -11.44 -8.68
N ASP A 137 -27.89 -11.02 -9.79
CA ASP A 137 -27.23 -11.91 -10.75
C ASP A 137 -26.03 -12.63 -10.15
N ALA A 138 -25.26 -11.94 -9.30
CA ALA A 138 -24.13 -12.54 -8.59
C ALA A 138 -24.61 -13.67 -7.65
N LEU A 139 -25.73 -13.48 -6.96
CA LEU A 139 -26.32 -14.48 -6.07
C LEU A 139 -26.87 -15.69 -6.84
N ASP A 140 -27.53 -15.45 -7.97
CA ASP A 140 -28.02 -16.54 -8.81
C ASP A 140 -26.89 -17.33 -9.46
N SER A 141 -25.82 -16.65 -9.88
CA SER A 141 -24.58 -17.28 -10.34
C SER A 141 -23.97 -18.18 -9.25
N MET A 142 -23.95 -17.72 -7.99
CA MET A 142 -23.48 -18.52 -6.85
C MET A 142 -24.37 -19.73 -6.58
N LYS A 143 -25.70 -19.59 -6.63
CA LYS A 143 -26.65 -20.72 -6.48
C LYS A 143 -26.43 -21.76 -7.57
N ARG A 144 -26.29 -21.35 -8.83
CA ARG A 144 -26.00 -22.26 -9.96
C ARG A 144 -24.68 -23.00 -9.74
N SER A 145 -23.64 -22.30 -9.30
CA SER A 145 -22.34 -22.94 -9.03
C SER A 145 -22.42 -23.98 -7.92
N ARG A 146 -23.14 -23.70 -6.83
CA ARG A 146 -23.36 -24.67 -5.74
C ARG A 146 -24.16 -25.89 -6.20
N GLN A 147 -25.19 -25.68 -7.01
CA GLN A 147 -25.98 -26.78 -7.59
C GLN A 147 -25.14 -27.68 -8.50
N LEU A 148 -24.24 -27.10 -9.31
CA LEU A 148 -23.32 -27.88 -10.15
C LEU A 148 -22.32 -28.70 -9.32
N GLN A 149 -21.79 -28.12 -8.24
CA GLN A 149 -20.90 -28.83 -7.30
C GLN A 149 -21.64 -30.01 -6.65
N ALA A 150 -22.83 -29.78 -6.08
CA ALA A 150 -23.64 -30.83 -5.46
C ALA A 150 -23.97 -31.96 -6.46
N ARG A 151 -24.30 -31.63 -7.73
CA ARG A 151 -24.52 -32.63 -8.79
C ARG A 151 -23.25 -33.39 -9.18
N SER A 152 -22.08 -32.77 -9.07
CA SER A 152 -20.80 -33.43 -9.36
C SER A 152 -20.40 -34.39 -8.24
N GLU A 153 -20.71 -34.04 -6.99
CA GLU A 153 -20.48 -34.88 -5.81
C GLU A 153 -21.46 -36.06 -5.74
N SER A 154 -22.71 -35.86 -6.17
CA SER A 154 -23.74 -36.91 -6.16
C SER A 154 -23.61 -37.93 -7.29
N LYS A 155 -22.79 -37.65 -8.33
CA LYS A 155 -22.51 -38.67 -9.34
C LYS A 155 -21.76 -39.79 -8.64
N PRO A 156 -22.30 -41.01 -8.57
CA PRO A 156 -21.58 -42.12 -7.98
C PRO A 156 -20.25 -42.15 -8.68
N ASN A 157 -19.17 -42.08 -7.90
CA ASN A 157 -17.83 -42.22 -8.40
C ASN A 157 -17.82 -43.61 -9.05
N LYS A 158 -18.10 -43.67 -10.36
CA LYS A 158 -17.76 -44.80 -11.20
C LYS A 158 -16.25 -44.76 -11.12
N LEU A 159 -15.73 -45.33 -10.04
CA LEU A 159 -14.36 -45.72 -9.88
C LEU A 159 -14.10 -46.43 -11.19
N LYS A 160 -13.48 -45.72 -12.13
CA LYS A 160 -12.72 -46.39 -13.16
C LYS A 160 -11.87 -47.30 -12.31
N VAL A 161 -12.12 -48.60 -12.42
CA VAL A 161 -11.19 -49.60 -11.97
C VAL A 161 -9.94 -49.21 -12.72
N VAL A 162 -9.09 -48.41 -12.06
CA VAL A 162 -7.80 -48.04 -12.60
C VAL A 162 -7.09 -49.36 -12.47
N GLU A 163 -7.08 -50.12 -13.56
CA GLU A 163 -6.18 -51.25 -13.68
C GLU A 163 -4.84 -50.76 -13.18
N PRO A 164 -4.26 -51.41 -12.15
CA PRO A 164 -3.08 -50.92 -11.48
C PRO A 164 -2.02 -50.75 -12.56
N LYS A 165 -1.72 -49.49 -12.92
CA LYS A 165 -0.66 -49.21 -13.88
C LYS A 165 0.58 -49.92 -13.34
N PRO A 166 1.25 -50.78 -14.14
CA PRO A 166 2.43 -51.47 -13.69
C PRO A 166 3.36 -50.41 -13.11
N LYS A 167 3.76 -50.59 -11.85
CA LYS A 167 4.66 -49.66 -11.18
C LYS A 167 5.86 -49.50 -12.11
N PRO A 168 6.22 -48.26 -12.53
CA PRO A 168 7.43 -48.08 -13.31
C PRO A 168 8.56 -48.70 -12.49
N ILE A 169 9.21 -49.72 -13.06
CA ILE A 169 10.41 -50.32 -12.49
C ILE A 169 11.35 -49.14 -12.28
N LYS A 170 11.63 -48.81 -11.02
CA LYS A 170 12.59 -47.77 -10.68
C LYS A 170 13.92 -48.24 -11.25
N THR A 171 14.28 -47.76 -12.44
CA THR A 171 15.67 -47.78 -12.90
C THR A 171 16.46 -47.12 -11.77
N GLY A 172 17.37 -47.90 -11.20
CA GLY A 172 18.01 -47.62 -9.91
C GLY A 172 18.34 -46.14 -9.76
N GLU A 173 17.71 -45.53 -8.76
CA GLU A 173 18.14 -44.24 -8.27
C GLU A 173 19.55 -44.46 -7.73
N MET A 174 20.55 -44.07 -8.54
CA MET A 174 21.95 -44.18 -8.18
C MET A 174 22.13 -43.27 -6.97
N VAL A 175 22.14 -43.87 -5.78
CA VAL A 175 22.35 -43.17 -4.51
C VAL A 175 23.69 -42.47 -4.64
N ARG A 176 23.66 -41.16 -4.85
CA ARG A 176 24.88 -40.36 -4.84
C ARG A 176 25.43 -40.48 -3.43
N PRO A 177 26.64 -41.03 -3.23
CA PRO A 177 27.24 -41.05 -1.91
C PRO A 177 27.35 -39.60 -1.46
N ASN A 178 26.90 -39.33 -0.23
CA ASN A 178 26.97 -38.03 0.39
C ASN A 178 28.46 -37.75 0.67
N LEU A 179 29.18 -37.21 -0.32
CA LEU A 179 30.59 -36.86 -0.17
C LEU A 179 30.68 -35.79 0.92
N SER A 180 31.30 -36.14 2.04
CA SER A 180 31.58 -35.20 3.12
C SER A 180 32.30 -33.96 2.58
N ALA A 181 32.02 -32.79 3.17
CA ALA A 181 32.54 -31.49 2.71
C ALA A 181 34.08 -31.45 2.59
N THR A 182 34.79 -32.29 3.35
CA THR A 182 36.24 -32.46 3.27
C THR A 182 36.72 -33.10 1.96
N MET A 183 35.97 -34.01 1.36
CA MET A 183 36.34 -34.59 0.05
C MET A 183 36.06 -33.64 -1.12
N ALA A 184 35.07 -32.76 -1.02
CA ALA A 184 34.78 -31.76 -2.05
C ALA A 184 35.91 -30.72 -2.18
N LEU A 185 36.57 -30.38 -1.07
CA LEU A 185 37.70 -29.44 -1.04
C LEU A 185 38.96 -30.00 -1.74
N ALA A 186 39.20 -31.30 -1.66
CA ALA A 186 40.34 -31.97 -2.29
C ALA A 186 40.23 -32.06 -3.83
N LEU A 187 39.01 -32.00 -4.37
CA LEU A 187 38.74 -32.08 -5.81
C LEU A 187 38.71 -30.72 -6.52
N GLY A 188 38.98 -29.60 -5.83
CA GLY A 188 39.18 -28.30 -6.46
C GLY A 188 37.95 -27.70 -7.15
N ILE A 189 36.73 -28.11 -6.77
CA ILE A 189 35.49 -27.53 -7.30
C ILE A 189 35.22 -26.20 -6.58
N GLY A 190 35.98 -25.17 -6.93
CA GLY A 190 35.78 -23.80 -6.48
C GLY A 190 34.61 -23.15 -7.21
N GLY A 191 33.57 -22.77 -6.48
CA GLY A 191 32.45 -22.00 -7.03
C GLY A 191 32.87 -20.57 -7.36
N CYS A 192 32.84 -20.21 -8.63
CA CYS A 192 32.88 -18.82 -9.09
C CYS A 192 31.52 -18.18 -8.80
N ASN A 193 31.42 -17.36 -7.74
CA ASN A 193 30.35 -16.39 -7.60
C ASN A 193 30.75 -15.13 -8.39
N GLY A 194 30.09 -14.91 -9.51
CA GLY A 194 30.09 -13.65 -10.26
C GLY A 194 28.73 -12.97 -10.14
#